data_AF-A0AAU1HKK8-F1
#
_entry.id   AF-A0AAU1HKK8-F1
#
_cell.length_a   1.000
_cell.length_b   1.000
_cell.length_c   1.000
_cell.angle_alpha   90.00
_cell.angle_beta   90.00
_cell.angle_gamma   90.00
#
_symmetry.space_group_name_H-M   'P 1'
#
loop_
_entity.id
_entity.type
_entity.pdbx_description
1 polymer ?
#
loop_
_entity_poly.entity_id
_entity_poly.type
_entity_poly.pdbx_seq_one_letter_code
_entity_poly.pdbx_strand_id
1 'polypeptide(L)'
;MVARGIARLLLSNDGEAALELTVEPWAETQKIPPKQTWAVVTHSPEADGSWSGTLRGDEPFQVGHRPESVTVWVNGDCFHLSDMDGNFVDSADRHCPVRGYDS
;
A
#
# COMPACT_ATOMS: atom_id res chain seq x y z
N MET A 1 20.76 4.26 -6.44
CA MET A 1 20.60 4.25 -4.97
C MET A 1 19.29 3.51 -4.70
N VAL A 2 19.30 2.36 -4.02
CA VAL A 2 18.04 1.66 -3.73
C VAL A 2 17.33 2.49 -2.67
N ALA A 3 16.09 2.91 -2.92
CA ALA A 3 15.27 3.56 -1.91
C ALA A 3 15.04 2.57 -0.77
N ARG A 4 15.93 2.58 0.25
CA ARG A 4 15.82 1.68 1.40
C ARG A 4 14.52 2.01 2.11
N GLY A 5 13.74 0.97 2.40
CA GLY A 5 12.50 1.13 3.14
C GLY A 5 11.34 1.74 2.36
N ILE A 6 11.28 1.62 1.03
CA ILE A 6 10.02 1.84 0.29
C ILE A 6 9.55 0.48 -0.22
N ALA A 7 8.29 0.15 0.03
CA ALA A 7 7.66 -1.07 -0.48
C ALA A 7 6.39 -0.73 -1.27
N ARG A 8 6.16 -1.49 -2.34
CA ARG A 8 4.99 -1.36 -3.22
C ARG A 8 4.32 -2.71 -3.39
N LEU A 9 3.01 -2.76 -3.16
CA LEU A 9 2.15 -3.90 -3.42
C LEU A 9 1.18 -3.54 -4.53
N LEU A 10 1.18 -4.32 -5.62
CA LEU A 10 0.20 -4.17 -6.70
C LEU A 10 -1.03 -5.03 -6.42
N LEU A 11 -2.21 -4.43 -6.61
CA LEU A 11 -3.50 -5.06 -6.46
C LEU A 11 -4.27 -4.91 -7.77
N SER A 12 -4.45 -6.02 -8.48
CA SER A 12 -5.16 -6.06 -9.75
C SER A 12 -6.59 -6.55 -9.54
N ASN A 13 -7.56 -5.78 -10.00
CA ASN A 13 -8.95 -6.20 -10.11
C ASN A 13 -9.24 -6.61 -11.55
N ASP A 14 -8.99 -7.89 -11.86
CA ASP A 14 -9.30 -8.45 -13.19
C ASP A 14 -10.78 -8.80 -13.34
N GLY A 15 -11.60 -8.58 -12.31
CA GLY A 15 -13.03 -8.83 -12.31
C GLY A 15 -13.83 -7.84 -13.16
N GLU A 16 -15.13 -8.12 -13.29
CA GLU A 16 -16.10 -7.24 -13.95
C GLU A 16 -16.81 -6.29 -12.98
N ALA A 17 -16.63 -6.50 -11.67
CA ALA A 17 -17.20 -5.68 -10.60
C ALA A 17 -16.10 -4.94 -9.84
N ALA A 18 -16.46 -3.87 -9.13
CA ALA A 18 -15.52 -3.16 -8.28
C ALA A 18 -15.08 -4.07 -7.12
N LEU A 19 -13.78 -4.08 -6.84
CA LEU A 19 -13.17 -4.83 -5.75
C LEU A 19 -13.01 -3.89 -4.54
N GLU A 20 -13.53 -4.30 -3.39
CA GLU A 20 -13.32 -3.56 -2.15
C GLU A 20 -11.88 -3.75 -1.66
N LEU A 21 -11.21 -2.65 -1.34
CA LEU A 21 -9.90 -2.63 -0.72
C LEU A 21 -10.02 -2.00 0.66
N THR A 22 -9.59 -2.71 1.70
CA THR A 22 -9.38 -2.13 3.03
C THR A 22 -7.90 -2.09 3.37
N VAL A 23 -7.39 -0.93 3.80
CA VAL A 23 -6.01 -0.75 4.25
C VAL A 23 -5.97 -0.59 5.76
N GLU A 24 -5.34 -1.53 6.43
CA GLU A 24 -5.13 -1.60 7.87
C GLU A 24 -3.70 -1.15 8.23
N PRO A 25 -3.48 -0.53 9.40
CA PRO A 25 -4.39 -0.41 10.55
C PRO A 25 -5.32 0.82 10.52
N TRP A 26 -5.40 1.53 9.40
CA TRP A 26 -6.16 2.79 9.31
C TRP A 26 -7.65 2.60 9.02
N ALA A 27 -8.11 1.37 8.79
CA ALA A 27 -9.47 1.05 8.37
C ALA A 27 -9.94 1.86 7.12
N GLU A 28 -9.00 2.26 6.27
CA GLU A 28 -9.31 3.03 5.06
C GLU A 28 -9.93 2.08 4.04
N THR A 29 -11.09 2.42 3.48
CA THR A 29 -11.78 1.55 2.52
C THR A 29 -12.02 2.27 1.20
N GLN A 30 -11.59 1.65 0.11
CA GLN A 30 -11.72 2.16 -1.24
C GLN A 30 -12.23 1.08 -2.19
N LYS A 31 -12.65 1.49 -3.39
CA LYS A 31 -13.11 0.57 -4.44
C LYS A 31 -12.20 0.64 -5.65
N ILE A 32 -11.48 -0.44 -5.92
CA ILE A 32 -10.70 -0.59 -7.14
C ILE A 32 -11.69 -0.89 -8.27
N PRO A 33 -11.81 -0.04 -9.31
CA PRO A 33 -12.74 -0.28 -10.40
C PRO A 33 -12.42 -1.58 -11.16
N PRO A 34 -13.38 -2.14 -11.91
CA PRO A 34 -13.12 -3.27 -12.80
C PRO A 34 -11.97 -2.98 -13.75
N LYS A 35 -11.14 -4.00 -14.01
CA LYS A 35 -9.99 -3.93 -14.94
C LYS A 35 -8.93 -2.90 -14.58
N GLN A 36 -8.91 -2.44 -13.33
CA GLN A 36 -7.90 -1.51 -12.82
C GLN A 36 -6.90 -2.23 -11.92
N THR A 37 -5.69 -1.69 -11.89
CA THR A 37 -4.66 -2.08 -10.94
C THR A 37 -4.23 -0.86 -10.17
N TRP A 38 -4.22 -0.96 -8.84
CA TRP A 38 -3.70 0.07 -7.95
C TRP A 38 -2.47 -0.45 -7.21
N ALA A 39 -1.72 0.47 -6.64
CA ALA A 39 -0.59 0.21 -5.80
C ALA A 39 -0.83 0.75 -4.39
N VAL A 40 -0.60 -0.09 -3.39
CA VAL A 40 -0.40 0.35 -2.01
C VAL A 40 1.09 0.56 -1.83
N VAL A 41 1.48 1.78 -1.46
CA VAL A 41 2.89 2.14 -1.22
C VAL A 41 3.05 2.55 0.23
N THR A 42 4.12 2.08 0.85
CA THR A 42 4.40 2.34 2.26
C THR A 42 5.90 2.48 2.51
N HIS A 43 6.26 3.18 3.58
CA HIS A 43 7.64 3.40 4.00
C HIS A 43 7.94 2.65 5.30
N SER A 44 9.16 2.11 5.39
CA SER A 44 9.64 1.43 6.58
C SER A 44 9.71 2.43 7.73
N PRO A 45 9.22 2.06 8.92
CA PRO A 45 9.34 2.90 10.10
C PRO A 45 10.79 2.93 10.61
N GLU A 46 11.63 1.98 10.21
CA GLU A 46 12.99 1.80 10.71
C GLU A 46 14.02 2.54 9.86
N ALA A 47 15.02 3.12 10.53
CA ALA A 47 16.07 3.90 9.85
C ALA A 47 16.96 3.05 8.92
N ASP A 48 17.08 1.75 9.20
CA ASP A 48 17.82 0.80 8.38
C ASP A 48 17.01 0.24 7.19
N GLY A 49 15.71 0.56 7.14
CA GLY A 49 14.76 0.12 6.12
C GLY A 49 14.16 -1.27 6.38
N SER A 50 14.39 -1.85 7.55
CA SER A 50 13.80 -3.12 7.97
C SER A 50 12.32 -2.96 8.32
N TRP A 51 11.59 -4.08 8.37
CA TRP A 51 10.19 -4.07 8.75
C TRP A 51 10.02 -4.97 9.96
N SER A 52 9.37 -4.46 11.01
CA SER A 52 9.06 -5.26 12.19
C SER A 52 8.14 -6.44 11.84
N GLY A 53 7.23 -6.22 10.89
CA GLY A 53 6.27 -7.21 10.41
C GLY A 53 5.25 -7.61 11.48
N THR A 54 4.07 -8.07 11.06
CA THR A 54 3.05 -8.59 11.99
C THR A 54 3.25 -10.06 12.32
N LEU A 55 3.78 -10.85 11.37
CA LEU A 55 3.96 -12.30 11.50
C LEU A 55 5.42 -12.73 11.34
N ARG A 56 6.17 -12.10 10.43
CA ARG A 56 7.61 -12.32 10.26
C ARG A 56 8.31 -10.99 10.00
N GLY A 57 9.58 -10.89 10.43
CA GLY A 57 10.41 -9.73 10.12
C GLY A 57 10.58 -9.55 8.60
N ASP A 58 10.83 -8.30 8.20
CA ASP A 58 11.00 -7.87 6.80
C ASP A 58 9.75 -8.02 5.91
N GLU A 59 8.56 -8.07 6.51
CA GLU A 59 7.27 -8.08 5.81
C GLU A 59 6.64 -6.67 5.80
N PRO A 60 6.69 -5.92 4.68
CA PRO A 60 6.04 -4.61 4.58
C PRO A 60 4.51 -4.68 4.52
N PHE A 61 3.98 -5.81 4.05
CA PHE A 61 2.55 -6.04 3.87
C PHE A 61 2.16 -7.45 4.31
N GLN A 62 0.95 -7.57 4.83
CA GLN A 62 0.21 -8.82 4.91
C GLN A 62 -1.10 -8.65 4.14
N VAL A 63 -1.51 -9.67 3.37
CA VAL A 63 -2.68 -9.58 2.49
C VAL A 63 -3.67 -10.70 2.79
N GLY A 64 -4.92 -10.34 3.00
CA GLY A 64 -6.06 -11.24 3.10
C GLY A 64 -6.96 -11.05 1.90
N HIS A 65 -7.30 -12.13 1.21
CA HIS A 65 -8.12 -12.10 0.00
C HIS A 65 -9.47 -12.82 0.22
N ARG A 66 -10.54 -12.20 -0.24
CA ARG A 66 -11.90 -12.76 -0.34
C ARG A 66 -12.41 -12.51 -1.77
N PRO A 67 -13.47 -13.21 -2.22
CA PRO A 67 -13.93 -13.10 -3.61
C PRO A 67 -14.21 -11.67 -4.10
N GLU A 68 -14.71 -10.80 -3.22
CA GLU A 68 -15.11 -9.43 -3.56
C GLU A 68 -14.35 -8.36 -2.76
N SER A 69 -13.38 -8.77 -1.94
CA SER A 69 -12.59 -7.82 -1.15
C SER A 69 -11.17 -8.28 -0.86
N VAL A 70 -10.29 -7.30 -0.69
CA VAL A 70 -8.91 -7.47 -0.26
C VAL A 70 -8.66 -6.59 0.95
N THR A 71 -8.04 -7.17 1.97
CA THR A 71 -7.53 -6.43 3.12
C THR A 71 -6.01 -6.45 3.08
N VAL A 72 -5.38 -5.28 3.13
CA VAL A 72 -3.93 -5.12 3.21
C VAL A 72 -3.59 -4.54 4.57
N TRP A 73 -2.86 -5.30 5.38
CA TRP A 73 -2.20 -4.77 6.58
C TRP A 73 -0.83 -4.25 6.17
N VAL A 74 -0.60 -2.98 6.47
CA VAL A 74 0.63 -2.26 6.16
C VAL A 74 1.46 -2.15 7.44
N ASN A 75 2.72 -2.58 7.37
CA ASN A 75 3.65 -2.55 8.50
C ASN A 75 4.58 -1.32 8.48
N GLY A 76 4.24 -0.33 7.65
CA GLY A 76 4.89 0.97 7.64
C GLY A 76 4.23 2.00 8.55
N ASP A 77 4.88 3.15 8.68
CA ASP A 77 4.35 4.29 9.44
C ASP A 77 3.27 5.08 8.68
N CYS A 78 3.20 4.89 7.36
CA CYS A 78 2.33 5.61 6.44
C CYS A 78 1.89 4.74 5.26
N PHE A 79 0.92 5.23 4.48
CA PHE A 79 0.65 4.66 3.17
C PHE A 79 0.07 5.71 2.20
N HIS A 80 0.15 5.43 0.92
CA HIS A 80 -0.66 6.08 -0.10
C HIS A 80 -1.10 5.08 -1.17
N LEU A 81 -2.16 5.44 -1.89
CA LEU A 81 -2.66 4.69 -3.04
C LEU A 81 -2.26 5.40 -4.33
N SER A 82 -1.78 4.64 -5.31
CA SER A 82 -1.50 5.17 -6.64
C SER A 82 -2.04 4.27 -7.73
N ASP A 83 -2.36 4.85 -8.88
CA ASP A 83 -2.62 4.10 -10.10
C ASP A 83 -1.30 3.56 -10.71
N MET A 84 -1.41 2.91 -11.87
CA MET A 84 -0.23 2.37 -12.56
C MET A 84 0.67 3.45 -13.16
N ASP A 85 0.14 4.65 -13.41
CA ASP A 85 0.88 5.81 -13.89
C ASP A 85 1.58 6.57 -12.73
N GLY A 86 1.32 6.16 -11.48
CA GLY A 86 1.88 6.76 -10.28
C GLY A 86 1.11 7.98 -9.79
N ASN A 87 -0.07 8.27 -10.33
CA ASN A 87 -0.93 9.32 -9.83
C ASN A 87 -1.60 8.86 -8.54
N PHE A 88 -1.71 9.75 -7.56
CA PHE A 88 -2.43 9.47 -6.33
C PHE A 88 -3.91 9.21 -6.63
N VAL A 89 -4.40 8.12 -6.07
CA VAL A 89 -5.83 7.78 -6.07
C VAL A 89 -6.40 8.40 -4.81
N ASP A 90 -7.14 9.51 -4.97
CA ASP A 90 -7.97 10.29 -4.03
C ASP A 90 -7.83 10.09 -2.49
N SER A 91 -7.97 11.19 -1.73
CA SER A 91 -7.54 11.53 -0.35
C SER A 91 -7.63 10.50 0.81
N ALA A 92 -7.16 9.27 0.61
CA ALA A 92 -6.77 8.31 1.64
C ALA A 92 -5.35 8.59 2.18
N ASP A 93 -4.82 9.80 1.94
CA ASP A 93 -3.43 10.14 2.21
C ASP A 93 -3.17 10.31 3.71
N ARG A 94 -2.80 9.21 4.35
CA ARG A 94 -1.88 9.25 5.49
C ARG A 94 -0.50 9.53 4.94
N HIS A 95 -0.29 10.79 4.57
CA HIS A 95 0.88 11.31 3.87
C HIS A 95 2.16 10.63 4.36
N CYS A 96 2.66 9.68 3.57
CA CYS A 96 4.05 9.33 3.64
C CYS A 96 4.82 10.63 3.39
N PRO A 97 5.64 11.11 4.33
CA PRO A 97 6.44 12.29 4.06
C PRO A 97 7.20 12.00 2.77
N VAL A 98 7.10 12.90 1.79
CA VAL A 98 8.02 12.92 0.65
C VAL A 98 9.38 13.05 1.29
N ARG A 99 10.10 11.93 1.47
CA ARG A 99 11.45 11.97 2.01
C ARG A 99 12.24 12.79 0.99
N GLY A 100 12.58 14.00 1.41
CA GLY A 100 13.29 14.96 0.58
C GLY A 100 14.48 14.26 -0.05
N TYR A 101 14.57 14.37 -1.37
CA TYR A 101 15.85 14.21 -2.04
C TYR A 101 16.74 15.37 -1.55
N ASP A 102 17.47 15.17 -0.46
CA ASP A 102 18.60 16.04 -0.17
C ASP A 102 19.61 15.83 -1.31
N SER A 103 19.92 16.95 -1.97
CA SER A 103 20.76 17.06 -3.17
C SER A 103 22.24 16.90 -2.84
#